data_AF-A0A317PMI5-F1
#
_entry.id   AF-A0A317PMI5-F1
#
_cell.length_a   1.000
_cell.length_b   1.000
_cell.length_c   1.000
_cell.angle_alpha   90.00
_cell.angle_beta   90.00
_cell.angle_gamma   90.00
#
_symmetry.space_group_name_H-M   'P 1'
#
loop_
_entity.id
_entity.type
_entity.pdbx_description
1 polymer ?
#
loop_
_entity_poly.entity_id
_entity_poly.type
_entity_poly.pdbx_seq_one_letter_code
_entity_poly.pdbx_strand_id
1 'polypeptide(L)'
;MDAQDIKAVAALYLARPPERLVLEGYRHWTHGLSQRSPDRVEALATLYDAALGPRDAGPVLSAFQDFICIAGLCARCPLRMMASGCVGLCRDEALILGIVSGLQHDDNEATAVCLRAIAHPARADQMAFSAGAYAFLLRGRGLTLMPIPTGALEGVLSPNRHPDAAEMRSGTTLH
;
A
#
# COMPACT_ATOMS: atom_id res chain seq x y z
N MET A 1 11.46 23.16 -9.76
CA MET A 1 11.30 22.45 -8.47
C MET A 1 12.47 21.52 -8.37
N ASP A 2 13.32 21.70 -7.36
CA ASP A 2 14.54 20.89 -7.21
C ASP A 2 14.19 19.47 -6.72
N ALA A 3 15.08 18.50 -6.90
CA ALA A 3 14.85 17.11 -6.49
C ALA A 3 14.57 16.97 -4.98
N GLN A 4 15.14 17.88 -4.17
CA GLN A 4 14.91 17.95 -2.73
C GLN A 4 13.48 18.42 -2.39
N ASP A 5 12.94 19.37 -3.15
CA ASP A 5 11.57 19.85 -2.96
C ASP A 5 10.54 18.74 -3.27
N ILE A 6 10.80 17.96 -4.33
CA ILE A 6 9.95 16.82 -4.71
C ILE A 6 9.91 15.77 -3.58
N LYS A 7 11.06 15.44 -2.98
CA LYS A 7 11.13 14.51 -1.85
C LYS A 7 10.38 15.04 -0.63
N ALA A 8 10.51 16.32 -0.32
CA ALA A 8 9.80 16.95 0.80
C ALA A 8 8.27 16.90 0.60
N VAL A 9 7.78 17.19 -0.61
CA VAL A 9 6.35 17.10 -0.94
C VAL A 9 5.85 15.65 -0.85
N ALA A 10 6.62 14.68 -1.36
CA ALA A 10 6.27 13.26 -1.23
C ALA A 10 6.22 12.81 0.24
N ALA A 11 7.16 13.25 1.07
CA ALA A 11 7.17 12.95 2.51
C ALA A 11 5.91 13.49 3.20
N LEU A 12 5.53 14.74 2.90
CA LEU A 12 4.32 15.35 3.44
C LEU A 12 3.05 14.63 2.99
N TYR A 13 2.99 14.22 1.73
CA TYR A 13 1.90 13.41 1.20
C TYR A 13 1.77 12.07 1.94
N LEU A 14 2.86 11.32 2.07
CA LEU A 14 2.86 10.00 2.71
C LEU A 14 2.70 10.06 4.23
N ALA A 15 2.95 11.21 4.85
CA ALA A 15 2.73 11.43 6.27
C ALA A 15 1.25 11.66 6.63
N ARG A 16 0.38 11.92 5.66
CA ARG A 16 -1.06 12.04 5.89
C ARG A 16 -1.61 10.74 6.51
N PRO A 17 -2.55 10.82 7.49
CA PRO A 17 -2.98 9.63 8.22
C PRO A 17 -3.49 8.45 7.36
N PRO A 18 -4.39 8.64 6.36
CA PRO A 18 -4.85 7.53 5.53
C PRO A 18 -3.72 6.90 4.70
N GLU A 19 -2.89 7.72 4.06
CA GLU A 19 -1.77 7.27 3.24
C GLU A 19 -0.73 6.52 4.07
N ARG A 20 -0.40 7.04 5.25
CA ARG A 20 0.53 6.41 6.20
C ARG A 20 0.01 5.05 6.67
N LEU A 21 -1.28 4.94 6.98
CA LEU A 21 -1.88 3.67 7.43
C LEU A 21 -1.74 2.57 6.39
N VAL A 22 -2.01 2.88 5.12
CA VAL A 22 -1.87 1.92 4.03
C VAL A 22 -0.41 1.57 3.79
N LEU A 23 0.46 2.59 3.67
CA LEU A 23 1.87 2.40 3.34
C LEU A 23 2.65 1.68 4.45
N GLU A 24 2.67 2.24 5.65
CA GLU A 24 3.41 1.65 6.77
C GLU A 24 2.73 0.37 7.24
N GLY A 25 1.40 0.27 7.10
CA GLY A 25 0.69 -0.98 7.32
C GLY A 25 1.20 -2.09 6.41
N TYR A 26 1.38 -1.79 5.12
CA TYR A 26 1.88 -2.75 4.14
C TYR A 26 3.31 -3.16 4.46
N ARG A 27 4.18 -2.18 4.74
CA ARG A 27 5.57 -2.45 5.13
C ARG A 27 5.66 -3.33 6.38
N HIS A 28 4.93 -2.99 7.44
CA HIS A 28 4.95 -3.77 8.68
C HIS A 28 4.40 -5.18 8.49
N TRP A 29 3.25 -5.33 7.82
CA TRP A 29 2.64 -6.63 7.63
C TRP A 29 3.50 -7.55 6.76
N THR A 30 3.92 -7.08 5.57
CA THR A 30 4.69 -7.92 4.66
C THR A 30 6.09 -8.20 5.21
N HIS A 31 6.71 -7.27 5.95
CA HIS A 31 7.95 -7.54 6.69
C HIS A 31 7.74 -8.54 7.83
N GLY A 32 6.64 -8.43 8.58
CA GLY A 32 6.28 -9.36 9.64
C GLY A 32 6.09 -10.79 9.12
N LEU A 33 5.40 -10.96 7.98
CA LEU A 33 5.21 -12.26 7.33
C LEU A 33 6.53 -12.84 6.80
N SER A 34 7.33 -12.02 6.11
CA SER A 34 8.60 -12.46 5.51
C SER A 34 9.64 -12.90 6.55
N GLN A 35 9.78 -12.14 7.64
CA GLN A 35 10.81 -12.37 8.66
C GLN A 35 10.28 -13.10 9.90
N ARG A 36 8.99 -13.46 9.93
CA ARG A 36 8.29 -14.00 11.11
C ARG A 36 8.54 -13.15 12.36
N SER A 37 8.49 -11.83 12.20
CA SER A 37 8.82 -10.85 13.26
C SER A 37 7.56 -10.41 14.00
N PRO A 38 7.34 -10.84 15.26
CA PRO A 38 6.18 -10.46 16.06
C PRO A 38 6.13 -8.94 16.30
N ASP A 39 7.28 -8.31 16.53
CA ASP A 39 7.42 -6.87 16.77
C ASP A 39 6.82 -6.03 15.64
N ARG A 40 6.90 -6.51 14.39
CA ARG A 40 6.30 -5.83 13.24
C ARG A 40 4.79 -5.96 13.17
N VAL A 41 4.26 -7.10 13.63
CA VAL A 41 2.80 -7.30 13.78
C VAL A 41 2.26 -6.41 14.91
N GLU A 42 3.01 -6.27 16.01
CA GLU A 42 2.66 -5.37 17.10
C GLU A 42 2.73 -3.88 16.68
N ALA A 43 3.77 -3.51 15.92
CA ALA A 43 3.90 -2.16 15.37
C ALA A 43 2.73 -1.80 14.44
N LEU A 44 2.25 -2.76 13.65
CA LEU A 44 1.06 -2.61 12.81
C LEU A 44 -0.20 -2.37 13.66
N ALA A 45 -0.43 -3.17 14.71
CA ALA A 45 -1.56 -2.98 15.61
C ALA A 45 -1.53 -1.59 16.27
N THR A 46 -0.37 -1.19 16.79
CA THR A 46 -0.14 0.12 17.39
C THR A 46 -0.42 1.26 16.40
N LEU A 47 0.00 1.12 15.14
CA LEU A 47 -0.26 2.11 14.10
C LEU A 47 -1.77 2.31 13.85
N TYR A 48 -2.53 1.21 13.79
CA TYR A 48 -3.98 1.26 13.58
C TYR A 48 -4.72 1.80 14.81
N ASP A 49 -4.34 1.37 16.01
CA ASP A 49 -4.92 1.88 17.27
C ASP A 49 -4.68 3.38 17.44
N ALA A 50 -3.50 3.88 17.09
CA ALA A 50 -3.19 5.30 17.18
C ALA A 50 -4.05 6.17 16.24
N ALA A 51 -4.45 5.64 15.09
CA ALA A 51 -5.19 6.39 14.08
C ALA A 51 -6.72 6.27 14.23
N LEU A 52 -7.22 5.10 14.66
CA LEU A 52 -8.65 4.79 14.72
C LEU A 52 -9.19 4.69 16.15
N GLY A 53 -8.31 4.54 17.13
CA GLY A 53 -8.68 4.17 18.49
C GLY A 53 -8.97 2.67 18.64
N PRO A 54 -8.85 2.12 19.86
CA PRO A 54 -8.87 0.68 20.11
C PRO A 54 -10.20 -0.01 19.80
N ARG A 55 -11.30 0.74 19.72
CA ARG A 55 -12.63 0.20 19.39
C ARG A 55 -12.82 -0.04 17.90
N ASP A 56 -12.26 0.84 17.07
CA ASP A 56 -12.51 0.83 15.63
C ASP A 56 -11.33 0.25 14.82
N ALA A 57 -10.14 0.14 15.42
CA ALA A 57 -8.95 -0.37 14.76
C ALA A 57 -9.08 -1.83 14.31
N GLY A 58 -9.62 -2.70 15.18
CA GLY A 58 -9.65 -4.16 14.96
C GLY A 58 -10.28 -4.58 13.62
N PRO A 59 -11.52 -4.18 13.30
CA PRO A 59 -12.16 -4.54 12.04
C PRO A 59 -11.40 -4.02 10.80
N VAL A 60 -10.87 -2.79 10.87
CA VAL A 60 -10.13 -2.19 9.74
C VAL A 60 -8.79 -2.89 9.55
N LEU A 61 -8.09 -3.22 10.64
CA LEU A 61 -6.84 -3.96 10.62
C LEU A 61 -7.02 -5.39 10.10
N SER A 62 -8.09 -6.08 10.50
CA SER A 62 -8.38 -7.43 9.99
C SER A 62 -8.60 -7.40 8.48
N ALA A 63 -9.42 -6.46 7.98
CA ALA A 63 -9.65 -6.32 6.55
C ALA A 63 -8.37 -5.96 5.79
N PHE A 64 -7.48 -5.16 6.40
CA PHE A 64 -6.17 -4.85 5.84
C PHE A 64 -5.30 -6.11 5.71
N GLN A 65 -5.20 -6.90 6.77
CA GLN A 65 -4.42 -8.13 6.80
C GLN A 65 -4.93 -9.13 5.75
N ASP A 66 -6.25 -9.29 5.65
CA ASP A 66 -6.89 -10.13 4.64
C ASP A 66 -6.58 -9.64 3.22
N PHE A 67 -6.68 -8.33 2.99
CA PHE A 67 -6.31 -7.73 1.70
C PHE A 67 -4.87 -8.04 1.33
N ILE A 68 -3.88 -7.77 2.20
CA ILE A 68 -2.47 -7.99 1.85
C ILE A 68 -2.13 -9.49 1.71
N CYS A 69 -2.76 -10.37 2.51
CA CYS A 69 -2.62 -11.82 2.34
C CYS A 69 -3.16 -12.28 0.98
N ILE A 70 -4.36 -11.85 0.60
CA ILE A 70 -4.95 -12.13 -0.71
C ILE A 70 -4.09 -11.52 -1.82
N ALA A 71 -3.54 -10.32 -1.62
CA ALA A 71 -2.65 -9.68 -2.57
C ALA A 71 -1.41 -10.53 -2.83
N GLY A 72 -0.79 -11.09 -1.77
CA GLY A 72 0.33 -12.03 -1.89
C GLY A 72 -0.01 -13.27 -2.72
N LEU A 73 -1.18 -13.88 -2.46
CA LEU A 73 -1.66 -15.06 -3.21
C LEU A 73 -2.02 -14.74 -4.66
N CYS A 74 -2.45 -13.51 -4.94
CA CYS A 74 -2.94 -13.11 -6.26
C CYS A 74 -1.85 -12.45 -7.12
N ALA A 75 -0.71 -12.08 -6.55
CA ALA A 75 0.34 -11.36 -7.25
C ALA A 75 1.00 -12.20 -8.35
N ARG A 76 1.41 -11.55 -9.46
CA ARG A 76 2.16 -12.20 -10.55
C ARG A 76 3.60 -12.55 -10.17
N CYS A 77 4.14 -11.80 -9.22
CA CYS A 77 5.50 -11.91 -8.73
C CYS A 77 5.49 -11.68 -7.23
N PRO A 78 6.53 -12.12 -6.50
CA PRO A 78 6.65 -11.81 -5.08
C PRO A 78 6.58 -10.31 -4.84
N LEU A 79 5.70 -9.93 -3.91
CA LEU A 79 5.47 -8.54 -3.54
C LEU A 79 6.73 -7.91 -2.91
N ARG A 80 7.03 -6.68 -3.30
CA ARG A 80 8.18 -5.91 -2.83
C ARG A 80 7.76 -4.80 -1.87
N MET A 81 8.58 -4.54 -0.87
CA MET A 81 8.41 -3.43 0.05
C MET A 81 9.74 -2.74 0.34
N MET A 82 9.69 -1.45 0.66
CA MET A 82 10.80 -0.75 1.30
C MET A 82 10.78 -1.00 2.81
N ALA A 83 11.87 -0.62 3.49
CA ALA A 83 11.87 -0.62 4.94
C ALA A 83 10.89 0.42 5.49
N SER A 84 10.27 0.10 6.63
CA SER A 84 9.41 1.03 7.37
C SER A 84 10.17 2.33 7.71
N GLY A 85 9.50 3.47 7.52
CA GLY A 85 10.08 4.80 7.73
C GLY A 85 10.89 5.37 6.56
N CYS A 86 11.07 4.63 5.45
CA CYS A 86 11.67 5.18 4.24
C CYS A 86 10.76 6.22 3.57
N VAL A 87 11.35 7.31 3.07
CA VAL A 87 10.64 8.45 2.47
C VAL A 87 10.14 8.17 1.04
N GLY A 88 10.67 7.12 0.39
CA GLY A 88 10.30 6.72 -0.97
C GLY A 88 9.13 5.73 -1.04
N LEU A 89 8.72 5.42 -2.27
CA LEU A 89 7.82 4.30 -2.60
C LEU A 89 8.54 3.34 -3.55
N CYS A 90 8.41 2.05 -3.32
CA CYS A 90 8.66 1.08 -4.38
C CYS A 90 7.43 0.98 -5.31
N ARG A 91 7.58 0.25 -6.42
CA ARG A 91 6.50 0.01 -7.38
C ARG A 91 5.25 -0.55 -6.69
N ASP A 92 5.37 -1.62 -5.94
CA ASP A 92 4.21 -2.33 -5.40
C ASP A 92 3.51 -1.50 -4.30
N GLU A 93 4.25 -0.75 -3.49
CA GLU A 93 3.70 0.22 -2.53
C GLU A 93 2.82 1.28 -3.20
N ALA A 94 3.29 1.84 -4.33
CA ALA A 94 2.50 2.79 -5.10
C ALA A 94 1.24 2.15 -5.71
N LEU A 95 1.32 0.88 -6.15
CA LEU A 95 0.15 0.17 -6.69
C LEU A 95 -0.86 -0.18 -5.60
N ILE A 96 -0.42 -0.57 -4.40
CA ILE A 96 -1.33 -0.82 -3.27
C ILE A 96 -2.06 0.48 -2.87
N LEU A 97 -1.34 1.61 -2.79
CA LEU A 97 -1.97 2.92 -2.57
C LEU A 97 -2.96 3.27 -3.69
N GLY A 98 -2.59 3.03 -4.94
CA GLY A 98 -3.43 3.27 -6.11
C GLY A 98 -4.72 2.45 -6.11
N ILE A 99 -4.68 1.17 -5.74
CA ILE A 99 -5.87 0.31 -5.63
C ILE A 99 -6.83 0.86 -4.58
N VAL A 100 -6.33 1.12 -3.37
CA VAL A 100 -7.17 1.61 -2.26
C VAL A 100 -7.74 2.99 -2.59
N SER A 101 -6.91 3.92 -3.07
CA SER A 101 -7.35 5.26 -3.46
C SER A 101 -8.39 5.20 -4.58
N GLY A 102 -8.16 4.41 -5.63
CA GLY A 102 -9.12 4.28 -6.74
C GLY A 102 -10.47 3.73 -6.28
N LEU A 103 -10.47 2.71 -5.43
CA LEU A 103 -11.69 2.13 -4.86
C LEU A 103 -12.43 3.11 -3.94
N GLN A 104 -11.73 3.97 -3.21
CA GLN A 104 -12.38 4.98 -2.36
C GLN A 104 -13.07 6.09 -3.15
N HIS A 105 -12.62 6.36 -4.38
CA HIS A 105 -13.11 7.45 -5.24
C HIS A 105 -13.90 6.97 -6.46
N ASP A 106 -14.22 5.68 -6.53
CA ASP A 106 -14.89 5.07 -7.69
C ASP A 106 -14.11 5.28 -9.02
N ASP A 107 -12.79 5.41 -8.93
CA ASP A 107 -11.88 5.54 -10.08
C ASP A 107 -11.49 4.15 -10.60
N ASN A 108 -12.38 3.60 -11.41
CA ASN A 108 -12.21 2.28 -12.02
C ASN A 108 -10.98 2.18 -12.92
N GLU A 109 -10.53 3.29 -13.51
CA GLU A 109 -9.38 3.32 -14.41
C GLU A 109 -8.08 3.15 -13.61
N ALA A 110 -7.89 3.97 -12.58
CA ALA A 110 -6.73 3.87 -11.68
C ALA A 110 -6.66 2.48 -11.02
N THR A 111 -7.79 1.97 -10.51
CA THR A 111 -7.86 0.63 -9.92
C THR A 111 -7.51 -0.46 -10.93
N ALA A 112 -8.03 -0.39 -12.15
CA ALA A 112 -7.73 -1.38 -13.19
C ALA A 112 -6.26 -1.37 -13.61
N VAL A 113 -5.64 -0.18 -13.76
CA VAL A 113 -4.21 -0.05 -14.07
C VAL A 113 -3.37 -0.72 -12.99
N CYS A 114 -3.66 -0.47 -11.71
CA CYS A 114 -2.91 -1.07 -10.62
C CYS A 114 -3.10 -2.59 -10.53
N LEU A 115 -4.33 -3.09 -10.63
CA LEU A 115 -4.62 -4.52 -10.56
C LEU A 115 -3.94 -5.29 -11.70
N ARG A 116 -4.00 -4.78 -12.94
CA ARG A 116 -3.30 -5.40 -14.09
C ARG A 116 -1.79 -5.46 -13.91
N ALA A 117 -1.25 -4.47 -13.22
CA ALA A 117 0.18 -4.39 -12.97
C ALA A 117 0.64 -5.36 -11.88
N ILE A 118 -0.14 -5.61 -10.83
CA ILE A 118 0.28 -6.40 -9.66
C ILE A 118 -0.27 -7.82 -9.64
N ALA A 119 -1.53 -8.01 -10.03
CA ALA A 119 -2.27 -9.26 -9.89
C ALA A 119 -2.22 -10.14 -11.16
N HIS A 120 -2.30 -11.45 -10.97
CA HIS A 120 -2.55 -12.39 -12.06
C HIS A 120 -3.96 -12.13 -12.62
N PRO A 121 -4.17 -12.08 -13.96
CA PRO A 121 -5.47 -11.71 -14.53
C PRO A 121 -6.66 -12.53 -13.99
N ALA A 122 -6.49 -13.84 -13.83
CA ALA A 122 -7.51 -14.73 -13.28
C ALA A 122 -7.83 -14.53 -11.78
N ARG A 123 -7.05 -13.70 -11.07
CA ARG A 123 -7.18 -13.43 -9.62
C ARG A 123 -7.37 -11.94 -9.32
N ALA A 124 -7.42 -11.09 -10.34
CA ALA A 124 -7.54 -9.65 -10.17
C ALA A 124 -8.84 -9.26 -9.41
N ASP A 125 -9.96 -9.91 -9.73
CA ASP A 125 -11.24 -9.66 -9.07
C ASP A 125 -11.23 -10.04 -7.59
N GLN A 126 -10.52 -11.11 -7.24
CA GLN A 126 -10.37 -11.54 -5.84
C GLN A 126 -9.57 -10.52 -5.03
N MET A 127 -8.47 -9.99 -5.60
CA MET A 127 -7.71 -8.90 -4.97
C MET A 127 -8.54 -7.61 -4.90
N ALA A 128 -9.30 -7.28 -5.95
CA ALA A 128 -10.17 -6.10 -5.97
C ALA A 128 -11.23 -6.17 -4.87
N PHE A 129 -11.83 -7.34 -4.66
CA PHE A 129 -12.85 -7.57 -3.64
C PHE A 129 -12.32 -7.35 -2.23
N SER A 130 -11.17 -7.95 -1.88
CA SER A 130 -10.58 -7.79 -0.55
C SER A 130 -10.05 -6.37 -0.31
N ALA A 131 -9.45 -5.76 -1.33
CA ALA A 131 -9.06 -4.35 -1.29
C ALA A 131 -10.27 -3.43 -1.09
N GLY A 132 -11.40 -3.74 -1.74
CA GLY A 132 -12.65 -2.99 -1.65
C GLY A 132 -13.24 -3.03 -0.24
N ALA A 133 -13.24 -4.19 0.40
CA ALA A 133 -13.68 -4.33 1.80
C ALA A 133 -12.85 -3.43 2.74
N TYR A 134 -11.53 -3.44 2.59
CA TYR A 134 -10.64 -2.56 3.35
C TYR A 134 -10.86 -1.07 3.03
N ALA A 135 -10.90 -0.70 1.76
CA ALA A 135 -11.11 0.67 1.30
C ALA A 135 -12.43 1.27 1.83
N PHE A 136 -13.50 0.47 1.81
CA PHE A 136 -14.81 0.84 2.34
C PHE A 136 -14.77 1.08 3.85
N LEU A 137 -14.17 0.15 4.62
CA LEU A 137 -14.06 0.30 6.07
C LEU A 137 -13.21 1.53 6.45
N LEU A 138 -12.08 1.75 5.77
CA LEU A 138 -11.22 2.90 6.01
C LEU A 138 -11.96 4.22 5.73
N ARG A 139 -12.67 4.30 4.59
CA ARG A 139 -13.49 5.46 4.22
C ARG A 139 -14.61 5.71 5.23
N GLY A 140 -15.27 4.64 5.70
CA GLY A 140 -16.32 4.70 6.73
C GLY A 140 -15.84 5.26 8.07
N ARG A 141 -14.52 5.31 8.32
CA ARG A 141 -13.91 5.94 9.50
C ARG A 141 -13.38 7.35 9.24
N GLY A 142 -13.77 7.96 8.12
CA GLY A 142 -13.31 9.29 7.74
C GLY A 142 -11.87 9.32 7.22
N LEU A 143 -11.25 8.16 6.99
CA LEU A 143 -9.91 8.04 6.47
C LEU A 143 -9.97 7.75 4.97
N THR A 144 -9.89 8.82 4.19
CA THR A 144 -9.90 8.76 2.72
C THR A 144 -8.54 9.22 2.21
N LEU A 145 -7.89 8.38 1.41
CA LEU A 145 -6.65 8.74 0.71
C LEU A 145 -6.94 9.91 -0.23
N MET A 146 -5.93 10.65 -0.64
CA MET A 146 -6.10 11.53 -1.79
C MET A 146 -6.24 10.69 -3.07
N PRO A 147 -7.01 11.18 -4.06
CA PRO A 147 -7.02 10.61 -5.40
C PRO A 147 -5.61 10.60 -5.98
N ILE A 148 -5.17 9.45 -6.50
CA ILE A 148 -3.91 9.33 -7.23
C ILE A 148 -4.23 9.30 -8.72
N PRO A 149 -3.81 10.31 -9.50
CA PRO A 149 -4.15 10.36 -10.92
C PRO A 149 -3.52 9.19 -11.68
N THR A 150 -4.26 8.60 -12.62
CA THR A 150 -3.81 7.46 -13.44
C THR A 150 -2.44 7.70 -14.09
N GLY A 151 -2.19 8.90 -14.62
CA GLY A 151 -0.89 9.24 -15.22
C GLY A 151 0.29 9.16 -14.24
N ALA A 152 0.08 9.40 -12.94
CA ALA A 152 1.12 9.19 -11.93
C ALA A 152 1.40 7.70 -11.69
N LEU A 153 0.37 6.86 -11.73
CA LEU A 153 0.48 5.40 -11.60
C LEU A 153 1.17 4.79 -12.83
N GLU A 154 0.82 5.23 -14.03
CA GLU A 154 1.51 4.85 -15.27
C GLU A 154 2.98 5.28 -15.28
N GLY A 155 3.27 6.46 -14.71
CA GLY A 155 4.64 6.92 -14.50
C GLY A 155 5.47 6.02 -13.57
N VAL A 156 4.84 5.35 -12.60
CA VAL A 156 5.50 4.33 -11.75
C VAL A 156 5.76 3.04 -12.51
N LEU A 157 4.90 2.69 -13.47
CA LEU A 157 5.05 1.50 -14.31
C LEU A 157 6.04 1.66 -15.45
N SER A 158 6.42 2.92 -15.76
CA SER A 158 7.31 3.24 -16.85
C SER A 158 8.75 2.73 -16.59
N PRO A 159 9.39 2.02 -17.55
CA PRO A 159 10.70 1.37 -17.36
C PRO A 159 11.86 2.31 -17.00
N ASN A 160 11.74 3.60 -17.29
CA ASN A 160 12.82 4.59 -17.18
C ASN A 160 12.98 5.23 -15.79
N ARG A 161 12.20 4.83 -14.78
CA ARG A 161 12.44 5.26 -13.40
C ARG A 161 13.39 4.27 -12.73
N HIS A 162 14.70 4.54 -12.81
CA HIS A 162 15.66 3.93 -11.90
C HIS A 162 15.53 4.64 -10.53
N PRO A 163 15.14 3.93 -9.44
CA PRO A 163 15.50 4.38 -8.11
C PRO A 163 17.00 4.10 -7.91
N ASP A 164 17.71 5.05 -7.28
CA ASP A 164 19.10 4.87 -6.87
C ASP A 164 19.28 3.52 -6.16
N ALA A 165 20.18 2.71 -6.70
CA ALA A 165 20.48 1.36 -6.22
C ALA A 165 21.06 1.32 -4.78
N ALA A 166 21.26 2.48 -4.14
CA ALA A 166 21.86 2.61 -2.82
C ALA A 166 20.89 2.39 -1.64
N GLU A 167 19.57 2.50 -1.83
CA GLU A 167 18.59 2.32 -0.73
C GLU A 167 17.83 0.97 -0.76
N MET A 168 18.07 0.13 -1.77
CA MET A 168 17.42 -1.18 -1.90
C MET A 168 18.02 -2.24 -0.96
N ARG A 169 17.76 -2.13 0.35
CA ARG A 169 17.67 -3.32 1.22
C ARG A 169 16.28 -3.94 1.03
N SER A 170 16.02 -4.42 -0.17
CA SER A 170 14.73 -5.00 -0.57
C SER A 170 14.56 -6.35 0.15
N GLY A 171 13.63 -6.41 1.09
CA GLY A 171 13.06 -7.69 1.50
C GLY A 171 12.20 -8.21 0.34
N THR A 172 12.35 -9.47 -0.04
CA THR A 172 11.49 -10.11 -1.03
C THR A 172 10.70 -11.17 -0.30
N THR A 173 9.36 -11.06 -0.17
CA THR A 173 8.52 -12.24 0.10
C THR A 173 7.02 -11.98 0.02
N LEU A 174 6.36 -12.81 -0.80
CA LEU A 174 5.11 -13.55 -0.56
C LEU A 174 4.95 -14.48 -1.78
N HIS A 175 4.69 -15.76 -1.56
CA HIS A 175 4.25 -16.74 -2.56
C HIS A 175 2.86 -17.22 -2.18
#